data_AF-A0A954BVB9-F1
#
_entry.id   AF-A0A954BVB9-F1
#
_cell.length_a   1.000
_cell.length_b   1.000
_cell.length_c   1.000
_cell.angle_alpha   90.00
_cell.angle_beta   90.00
_cell.angle_gamma   90.00
#
_symmetry.space_group_name_H-M   'P 1'
#
loop_
_entity.id
_entity.type
_entity.pdbx_description
1 polymer ?
#
loop_
_entity_poly.entity_id
_entity_poly.type
_entity_poly.pdbx_seq_one_letter_code
_entity_poly.pdbx_strand_id
1 'polypeptide(L)'
;MAEHRMDAPAGWRDMDDQDLVELVCEDLHTWLDGGFYDPTSGPSFQEPTPGQAGLFALWRFERSMWFEGVETTLRNSDGVFLPAAMEAYKRFGIPRCEEVARRIIEFAKLTPYPYDQSERQQRLPDGGEFSDQYDELYAAFESAMEDAKPHPADYIRAHPDEFFS
;
A
#
# COMPACT_ATOMS: atom_id res chain seq x y z
N MET A 1 23.64 -14.84 3.91
CA MET A 1 22.63 -14.03 3.19
C MET A 1 22.56 -12.71 3.92
N ALA A 2 22.54 -11.59 3.21
CA ALA A 2 22.54 -10.27 3.85
C ALA A 2 21.14 -9.99 4.41
N GLU A 3 21.06 -9.67 5.70
CA GLU A 3 19.88 -9.09 6.33
C GLU A 3 19.64 -7.72 5.69
N HIS A 4 18.41 -7.42 5.27
CA HIS A 4 18.10 -6.06 4.85
C HIS A 4 17.93 -5.24 6.13
N ARG A 5 18.78 -4.22 6.25
CA ARG A 5 18.89 -3.37 7.43
C ARG A 5 18.97 -1.95 6.94
N MET A 6 17.90 -1.20 7.13
CA MET A 6 17.90 0.23 6.84
C MET A 6 18.49 0.94 8.05
N ASP A 7 19.72 1.43 7.95
CA ASP A 7 20.25 2.28 9.02
C ASP A 7 19.57 3.65 8.95
N ALA A 8 19.04 4.13 10.09
CA ALA A 8 18.42 5.44 10.13
C ALA A 8 19.48 6.53 9.84
N PRO A 9 19.31 7.38 8.80
CA PRO A 9 20.32 8.38 8.48
C PRO A 9 20.38 9.48 9.54
N ALA A 10 21.54 10.12 9.70
CA ALA A 10 21.67 11.25 10.62
C ALA A 10 20.66 12.36 10.27
N GLY A 11 19.89 12.82 11.26
CA GLY A 11 18.90 13.88 11.09
C GLY A 11 17.53 13.44 10.56
N TRP A 12 17.27 12.13 10.37
CA TRP A 12 15.99 11.64 9.82
C TRP A 12 14.74 12.13 10.55
N ARG A 13 14.85 12.39 11.87
CA ARG A 13 13.72 12.89 12.67
C ARG A 13 13.25 14.28 12.27
N ASP A 14 14.17 15.10 11.76
CA ASP A 14 13.96 16.49 11.40
C ASP A 14 13.68 16.67 9.90
N MET A 15 13.68 15.58 9.11
CA MET A 15 13.23 15.58 7.72
C MET A 15 11.75 15.98 7.65
N ASP A 16 11.35 16.63 6.56
CA ASP A 16 9.93 16.83 6.30
C ASP A 16 9.24 15.48 6.07
N ASP A 17 7.91 15.50 6.23
CA ASP A 17 7.12 14.27 6.24
C ASP A 17 7.16 13.54 4.90
N GLN A 18 7.27 14.26 3.80
CA GLN A 18 7.33 13.66 2.48
C GLN A 18 8.69 13.01 2.25
N ASP A 19 9.78 13.73 2.51
CA ASP A 19 11.15 13.22 2.37
C ASP A 19 11.39 12.00 3.26
N LEU A 20 10.85 12.00 4.51
CA LEU A 20 10.97 10.86 5.41
C LEU A 20 10.25 9.62 4.87
N VAL A 21 9.03 9.77 4.36
CA VAL A 21 8.26 8.66 3.80
C VAL A 21 8.91 8.15 2.51
N GLU A 22 9.34 9.06 1.63
CA GLU A 22 9.98 8.72 0.35
C GLU A 22 11.29 7.96 0.58
N LEU A 23 12.13 8.41 1.52
CA LEU A 23 13.36 7.73 1.92
C LEU A 23 13.12 6.25 2.27
N VAL A 24 12.12 5.97 3.11
CA VAL A 24 11.82 4.59 3.53
C VAL A 24 11.22 3.79 2.37
N CYS A 25 10.33 4.39 1.58
CA CYS A 25 9.70 3.72 0.43
C CYS A 25 10.70 3.36 -0.67
N GLU A 26 11.67 4.24 -0.99
CA GLU A 26 12.69 3.97 -2.01
C GLU A 26 13.65 2.84 -1.60
N ASP A 27 14.03 2.78 -0.33
CA ASP A 27 14.85 1.69 0.20
C ASP A 27 14.09 0.36 0.15
N LEU A 28 12.83 0.35 0.61
CA LEU A 28 11.95 -0.81 0.53
C LEU A 28 11.68 -1.24 -0.91
N HIS A 29 11.53 -0.30 -1.84
CA HIS A 29 11.37 -0.62 -3.25
C HIS A 29 12.62 -1.27 -3.83
N THR A 30 13.80 -0.73 -3.52
CA THR A 30 15.08 -1.29 -3.97
C THR A 30 15.25 -2.71 -3.45
N TRP A 31 14.85 -2.96 -2.21
CA TRP A 31 14.94 -4.28 -1.58
C TRP A 31 13.91 -5.28 -2.12
N LEU A 32 12.62 -4.92 -2.10
CA LEU A 32 11.51 -5.83 -2.41
C LEU A 32 11.31 -6.05 -3.92
N ASP A 33 11.70 -5.08 -4.76
CA ASP A 33 11.68 -5.20 -6.22
C ASP A 33 12.99 -5.82 -6.75
N GLY A 34 14.12 -5.60 -6.07
CA GLY A 34 15.41 -6.25 -6.35
C GLY A 34 15.50 -7.71 -5.91
N GLY A 35 14.61 -8.14 -5.01
CA GLY A 35 14.49 -9.52 -4.52
C GLY A 35 13.03 -9.84 -4.24
N PHE A 36 12.29 -10.17 -5.30
CA PHE A 36 10.87 -10.59 -5.32
C PHE A 36 10.26 -10.87 -3.94
N TYR A 37 9.56 -9.89 -3.37
CA TYR A 37 8.44 -10.20 -2.48
C TYR A 37 7.38 -10.92 -3.31
N ASP A 38 7.49 -12.24 -3.40
CA ASP A 38 6.40 -13.08 -3.89
C ASP A 38 5.61 -13.55 -2.66
N PRO A 39 4.41 -12.96 -2.40
CA PRO A 39 3.56 -13.34 -1.27
C PRO A 39 3.09 -14.81 -1.32
N THR A 40 3.43 -15.55 -2.39
CA THR A 40 3.14 -16.98 -2.59
C THR A 40 4.38 -17.88 -2.46
N SER A 41 5.60 -17.34 -2.45
CA SER A 41 6.85 -18.12 -2.56
C SER A 41 7.43 -18.67 -1.25
N GLY A 42 6.89 -18.29 -0.09
CA GLY A 42 7.48 -18.67 1.20
C GLY A 42 8.82 -17.98 1.51
N PRO A 43 9.38 -18.18 2.71
CA PRO A 43 10.38 -17.30 3.32
C PRO A 43 11.79 -17.58 2.75
N SER A 44 12.08 -17.02 1.59
CA SER A 44 13.44 -16.95 1.04
C SER A 44 14.14 -15.62 1.35
N PHE A 45 13.42 -14.70 2.02
CA PHE A 45 13.89 -13.40 2.47
C PHE A 45 13.54 -13.18 3.95
N GLN A 46 14.27 -12.29 4.62
CA GLN A 46 13.83 -11.73 5.90
C GLN A 46 12.47 -11.08 5.67
N GLU A 47 11.46 -11.47 6.44
CA GLU A 47 10.14 -10.86 6.31
C GLU A 47 10.24 -9.37 6.72
N PRO A 48 9.69 -8.45 5.91
CA PRO A 48 9.59 -7.04 6.32
C PRO A 48 8.85 -6.96 7.65
N THR A 49 9.21 -5.98 8.49
CA THR A 49 8.40 -5.70 9.68
C THR A 49 6.97 -5.32 9.26
N PRO A 50 5.99 -5.39 10.16
CA PRO A 50 4.64 -4.93 9.86
C PRO A 50 4.57 -3.46 9.37
N GLY A 51 5.45 -2.58 9.87
CA GLY A 51 5.54 -1.20 9.43
C GLY A 51 6.07 -1.08 8.01
N GLN A 52 7.18 -1.75 7.69
CA GLN A 52 7.76 -1.79 6.34
C GLN A 52 6.80 -2.38 5.32
N ALA A 53 6.20 -3.53 5.64
CA ALA A 53 5.22 -4.19 4.77
C ALA A 53 4.01 -3.28 4.50
N GLY A 54 3.50 -2.64 5.55
CA GLY A 54 2.36 -1.72 5.45
C GLY A 54 2.68 -0.48 4.62
N LEU A 55 3.83 0.15 4.86
CA LEU A 55 4.24 1.36 4.14
C LEU A 55 4.49 1.08 2.66
N PHE A 56 5.14 -0.04 2.34
CA PHE A 56 5.35 -0.45 0.95
C PHE A 56 4.01 -0.75 0.24
N ALA A 57 3.08 -1.43 0.92
CA ALA A 57 1.75 -1.72 0.38
C ALA A 57 0.96 -0.43 0.09
N LEU A 58 0.97 0.54 1.02
CA LEU A 58 0.38 1.86 0.79
C LEU A 58 1.01 2.55 -0.41
N TRP A 59 2.34 2.64 -0.44
CA TRP A 59 3.05 3.32 -1.51
C TRP A 59 2.74 2.73 -2.90
N ARG A 60 2.73 1.40 -3.04
CA ARG A 60 2.37 0.72 -4.30
C ARG A 60 0.90 0.97 -4.67
N PHE A 61 -0.01 0.77 -3.72
CA PHE A 61 -1.44 0.89 -3.96
C PHE A 61 -1.85 2.33 -4.29
N GLU A 62 -1.47 3.30 -3.45
CA GLU A 62 -1.80 4.71 -3.64
C GLU A 62 -1.24 5.22 -4.97
N ARG A 63 0.01 4.88 -5.31
CA ARG A 63 0.61 5.27 -6.58
C ARG A 63 -0.16 4.74 -7.77
N SER A 64 -0.56 3.45 -7.76
CA SER A 64 -1.40 2.90 -8.82
C SER A 64 -2.76 3.60 -8.89
N MET A 65 -3.39 3.89 -7.74
CA MET A 65 -4.66 4.63 -7.69
C MET A 65 -4.52 6.01 -8.34
N TRP A 66 -3.50 6.80 -7.98
CA TRP A 66 -3.27 8.15 -8.52
C TRP A 66 -3.03 8.17 -10.03
N PHE A 67 -2.38 7.15 -10.59
CA PHE A 67 -2.04 7.12 -12.02
C PHE A 67 -3.08 6.43 -12.89
N GLU A 68 -3.78 5.44 -12.35
CA GLU A 68 -4.55 4.49 -13.15
C GLU A 68 -6.03 4.40 -12.74
N GLY A 69 -6.39 4.91 -11.55
CA GLY A 69 -7.73 4.80 -10.99
C GLY A 69 -8.07 3.41 -10.47
N VAL A 70 -9.21 3.30 -9.77
CA VAL A 70 -9.58 2.08 -9.02
C VAL A 70 -9.63 0.83 -9.90
N GLU A 71 -10.31 0.91 -11.06
CA GLU A 71 -10.49 -0.26 -11.92
C GLU A 71 -9.15 -0.84 -12.39
N THR A 72 -8.30 0.02 -12.94
CA THR A 72 -7.01 -0.39 -13.49
C THR A 72 -6.10 -0.94 -12.40
N THR A 73 -6.06 -0.31 -11.22
CA THR A 73 -5.33 -0.82 -10.05
C THR A 73 -5.76 -2.23 -9.68
N LEU A 74 -7.08 -2.50 -9.59
CA LEU A 74 -7.59 -3.83 -9.23
C LEU A 74 -7.24 -4.91 -10.27
N ARG A 75 -7.20 -4.55 -11.56
CA ARG A 75 -6.85 -5.46 -12.67
C ARG A 75 -5.36 -5.72 -12.78
N ASN A 76 -4.51 -4.82 -12.31
CA ASN A 76 -3.06 -4.93 -12.42
C ASN A 76 -2.43 -5.72 -11.26
N SER A 77 -1.11 -5.84 -11.29
CA SER A 77 -0.34 -6.48 -10.22
C SER A 77 -0.49 -5.74 -8.90
N ASP A 78 -0.60 -4.41 -8.92
CA ASP A 78 -0.67 -3.59 -7.71
C ASP A 78 -1.95 -3.76 -6.89
N GLY A 79 -3.04 -4.21 -7.51
CA GLY A 79 -4.26 -4.59 -6.79
C GLY A 79 -4.02 -5.68 -5.73
N VAL A 80 -2.93 -6.45 -5.82
CA VAL A 80 -2.57 -7.45 -4.79
C VAL A 80 -2.31 -6.82 -3.41
N PHE A 81 -1.90 -5.55 -3.37
CA PHE A 81 -1.52 -4.87 -2.14
C PHE A 81 -2.70 -4.28 -1.38
N LEU A 82 -3.90 -4.22 -1.96
CA LEU A 82 -5.08 -3.58 -1.35
C LEU A 82 -5.40 -4.10 0.07
N PRO A 83 -5.40 -5.43 0.35
CA PRO A 83 -5.63 -5.91 1.72
C PRO A 83 -4.55 -5.44 2.71
N ALA A 84 -3.28 -5.45 2.31
CA ALA A 84 -2.18 -4.99 3.15
C ALA A 84 -2.22 -3.46 3.35
N ALA A 85 -2.59 -2.71 2.30
CA ALA A 85 -2.81 -1.27 2.36
C ALA A 85 -3.95 -0.93 3.33
N MET A 86 -5.04 -1.69 3.33
CA MET A 86 -6.15 -1.50 4.28
C MET A 86 -5.70 -1.68 5.74
N GLU A 87 -4.93 -2.74 6.05
CA GLU A 87 -4.37 -2.93 7.39
C GLU A 87 -3.35 -1.84 7.76
N ALA A 88 -2.59 -1.33 6.78
CA ALA A 88 -1.65 -0.24 6.97
C ALA A 88 -2.37 1.09 7.30
N TYR A 89 -3.46 1.44 6.60
CA TYR A 89 -4.26 2.61 6.93
C TYR A 89 -4.74 2.56 8.39
N LYS A 90 -5.24 1.40 8.83
CA LYS A 90 -5.65 1.20 10.22
C LYS A 90 -4.49 1.37 11.21
N ARG A 91 -3.33 0.77 10.91
CA ARG A 91 -2.12 0.85 11.74
C ARG A 91 -1.59 2.28 11.85
N PHE A 92 -1.60 3.03 10.75
CA PHE A 92 -1.10 4.40 10.70
C PHE A 92 -2.14 5.43 11.16
N GLY A 93 -3.34 4.99 11.57
CA GLY A 93 -4.37 5.88 12.10
C GLY A 93 -5.08 6.71 11.02
N ILE A 94 -5.30 6.12 9.84
CA ILE A 94 -5.93 6.74 8.66
C ILE A 94 -7.29 6.07 8.38
N PRO A 95 -8.28 6.17 9.28
CA PRO A 95 -9.50 5.37 9.24
C PRO A 95 -10.40 5.66 8.02
N ARG A 96 -10.37 6.89 7.48
CA ARG A 96 -11.14 7.22 6.27
C ARG A 96 -10.62 6.45 5.05
N CYS A 97 -9.31 6.30 4.91
CA CYS A 97 -8.73 5.53 3.81
C CYS A 97 -8.96 4.02 4.00
N GLU A 98 -8.92 3.51 5.24
CA GLU A 98 -9.34 2.14 5.55
C GLU A 98 -10.78 1.87 5.10
N GLU A 99 -11.71 2.78 5.40
CA GLU A 99 -13.11 2.66 5.00
C GLU A 99 -13.28 2.64 3.48
N VAL A 100 -12.56 3.51 2.75
CA VAL A 100 -12.61 3.53 1.29
C VAL A 100 -12.03 2.25 0.70
N ALA A 101 -10.88 1.77 1.20
CA ALA A 101 -10.28 0.51 0.77
C ALA A 101 -11.25 -0.68 0.96
N ARG A 102 -11.94 -0.74 2.10
CA ARG A 102 -12.97 -1.75 2.38
C ARG A 102 -14.13 -1.65 1.38
N ARG A 103 -14.63 -0.44 1.10
CA ARG A 103 -15.69 -0.21 0.10
C ARG A 103 -15.28 -0.69 -1.29
N ILE A 104 -14.02 -0.49 -1.69
CA ILE A 104 -13.48 -0.98 -2.97
C ILE A 104 -13.54 -2.52 -3.02
N ILE A 105 -13.10 -3.21 -1.97
CA ILE A 105 -13.13 -4.69 -1.89
C ILE A 105 -14.57 -5.22 -1.95
N GLU A 106 -15.47 -4.61 -1.16
CA GLU A 106 -16.89 -4.99 -1.10
C GLU A 106 -17.57 -4.77 -2.47
N PHE A 107 -17.32 -3.63 -3.10
CA PHE A 107 -17.84 -3.28 -4.42
C PHE A 107 -17.41 -4.28 -5.48
N ALA A 108 -16.11 -4.59 -5.53
CA ALA A 108 -15.53 -5.53 -6.48
C ALA A 108 -15.87 -7.01 -6.16
N LYS A 109 -16.59 -7.28 -5.06
CA LYS A 109 -16.96 -8.62 -4.58
C LYS A 109 -15.75 -9.56 -4.44
N LEU A 110 -14.59 -9.00 -4.07
CA LEU A 110 -13.34 -9.72 -3.94
C LEU A 110 -13.21 -10.38 -2.56
N THR A 111 -14.27 -11.01 -2.05
CA THR A 111 -14.21 -11.74 -0.76
C THR A 111 -14.49 -13.23 -0.98
N PRO A 112 -13.54 -14.13 -0.67
CA PRO A 112 -12.16 -13.88 -0.22
C PRO A 112 -11.30 -13.20 -1.31
N TYR A 113 -10.29 -12.42 -0.90
CA TYR A 113 -9.47 -11.61 -1.79
C TYR A 113 -8.55 -12.47 -2.67
N PRO A 114 -8.61 -12.35 -4.02
CA PRO A 114 -7.72 -13.10 -4.90
C PRO A 114 -6.37 -12.43 -4.99
N TYR A 115 -5.32 -13.13 -4.56
CA TYR A 115 -3.93 -12.66 -4.72
C TYR A 115 -3.41 -12.88 -6.15
N ASP A 116 -3.98 -13.83 -6.89
CA ASP A 116 -3.69 -14.03 -8.31
C ASP A 116 -4.33 -12.94 -9.18
N GLN A 117 -3.54 -12.37 -10.10
CA GLN A 117 -4.00 -11.30 -10.98
C GLN A 117 -5.09 -11.78 -11.95
N SER A 118 -4.92 -12.97 -12.52
CA SER A 118 -5.88 -13.51 -13.50
C SER A 118 -7.22 -13.79 -12.81
N GLU A 119 -7.19 -14.31 -11.58
CA GLU A 119 -8.38 -14.52 -10.78
C GLU A 119 -9.08 -13.21 -10.41
N ARG A 120 -8.34 -12.14 -10.06
CA ARG A 120 -8.94 -10.80 -9.85
C ARG A 120 -9.63 -10.31 -11.12
N GLN A 121 -8.94 -10.35 -12.26
CA GLN A 121 -9.49 -9.88 -13.53
C GLN A 121 -10.76 -10.63 -13.94
N GLN A 122 -10.84 -11.94 -13.69
CA GLN A 122 -12.03 -12.75 -13.99
C GLN A 122 -13.22 -12.45 -13.08
N ARG A 123 -12.97 -12.03 -11.84
CA ARG A 123 -14.02 -11.70 -10.87
C ARG A 123 -14.54 -10.27 -11.03
N LEU A 124 -13.69 -9.36 -11.52
CA LEU A 124 -14.08 -7.99 -11.79
C LEU A 124 -15.06 -7.94 -12.96
N PRO A 125 -16.19 -7.23 -12.84
CA PRO A 125 -17.11 -7.06 -13.97
C PRO A 125 -16.41 -6.32 -15.12
N ASP A 126 -16.80 -6.59 -16.37
CA ASP A 126 -16.26 -5.87 -17.53
C ASP A 126 -16.57 -4.37 -17.41
N GLY A 127 -15.55 -3.52 -17.65
CA GLY A 127 -15.50 -2.09 -17.30
C GLY A 127 -16.56 -1.16 -17.92
N GLY A 128 -17.49 -1.69 -18.70
CA GLY A 128 -18.56 -0.90 -19.31
C GLY A 128 -19.77 -0.60 -18.41
N GLU A 129 -20.07 -1.46 -17.43
CA GLU A 129 -21.31 -1.35 -16.61
C GLU A 129 -21.10 -0.53 -15.32
N PHE A 130 -19.84 -0.30 -14.92
CA PHE A 130 -19.50 0.15 -13.56
C PHE A 130 -18.56 1.37 -13.50
N SER A 131 -18.30 2.05 -14.63
CA SER A 131 -17.34 3.17 -14.70
C SER A 131 -17.62 4.26 -13.66
N ASP A 132 -18.87 4.70 -13.57
CA ASP A 132 -19.26 5.80 -12.68
C ASP A 132 -19.03 5.45 -11.20
N GLN A 133 -19.17 4.17 -10.84
CA GLN A 133 -18.95 3.71 -9.47
C GLN A 133 -17.47 3.60 -9.12
N TYR A 134 -16.61 3.26 -10.09
CA TYR A 134 -15.16 3.34 -9.90
C TYR A 134 -14.70 4.79 -9.72
N ASP A 135 -15.26 5.73 -10.49
CA ASP A 135 -14.96 7.16 -10.35
C ASP A 135 -15.41 7.71 -8.99
N GLU A 136 -16.60 7.31 -8.50
CA GLU A 136 -17.07 7.66 -7.15
C GLU A 136 -16.16 7.12 -6.04
N LEU A 137 -15.64 5.90 -6.20
CA LEU A 137 -14.69 5.31 -5.25
C LEU A 137 -13.34 6.02 -5.30
N TYR A 138 -12.87 6.40 -6.49
CA TYR A 138 -11.65 7.18 -6.65
C TYR A 138 -11.78 8.57 -6.01
N ALA A 139 -12.87 9.29 -6.25
CA ALA A 139 -13.12 10.58 -5.61
C ALA A 139 -13.20 10.48 -4.07
N ALA A 140 -13.79 9.40 -3.56
CA ALA A 140 -13.81 9.13 -2.12
C ALA A 140 -12.39 8.87 -1.57
N PHE A 141 -11.54 8.19 -2.34
CA PHE A 141 -10.13 7.97 -2.01
C PHE A 141 -9.35 9.29 -1.99
N GLU A 142 -9.46 10.12 -3.03
CA GLU A 142 -8.79 11.43 -3.07
C GLU A 142 -9.19 12.30 -1.86
N SER A 143 -10.49 12.37 -1.55
CA SER A 143 -10.99 13.11 -0.38
C SER A 143 -10.49 12.55 0.95
N ALA A 144 -10.29 11.23 1.06
CA ALA A 144 -9.75 10.62 2.27
C ALA A 144 -8.24 10.90 2.43
N MET A 145 -7.50 10.97 1.33
CA MET A 145 -6.06 11.26 1.32
C MET A 145 -5.72 12.71 1.67
N GLU A 146 -6.62 13.66 1.42
CA GLU A 146 -6.46 15.05 1.87
C GLU A 146 -6.38 15.17 3.40
N ASP A 147 -7.12 14.33 4.12
CA ASP A 147 -7.11 14.26 5.58
C ASP A 147 -5.99 13.38 6.14
N ALA A 148 -5.30 12.61 5.29
CA ALA A 148 -4.37 11.58 5.72
C ALA A 148 -2.98 12.09 6.13
N LYS A 149 -2.70 13.39 5.97
CA LYS A 149 -1.36 13.96 6.18
C LYS A 149 -1.27 14.71 7.52
N PRO A 150 -0.22 14.47 8.35
CA PRO A 150 0.99 13.66 8.08
C PRO A 150 1.08 12.29 8.80
N HIS A 151 0.12 11.39 8.59
CA HIS A 151 0.03 10.16 9.42
C HIS A 151 1.14 9.10 9.24
N PRO A 152 1.64 8.78 8.02
CA PRO A 152 2.72 7.79 7.89
C PRO A 152 4.05 8.25 8.48
N ALA A 153 4.39 9.54 8.33
CA ALA A 153 5.61 10.12 8.89
C ALA A 153 5.57 10.15 10.44
N ASP A 154 4.43 10.51 11.02
CA ASP A 154 4.21 10.44 12.47
C ASP A 154 4.40 9.01 13.00
N TYR A 155 3.89 8.01 12.27
CA TYR A 155 4.06 6.60 12.64
C TYR A 155 5.52 6.16 12.56
N ILE A 156 6.27 6.53 11.50
CA ILE A 156 7.71 6.24 11.37
C ILE A 156 8.49 6.85 12.54
N ARG A 157 8.18 8.09 12.92
CA ARG A 157 8.82 8.76 14.07
C ARG A 157 8.50 8.09 15.40
N ALA A 158 7.28 7.59 15.57
CA ALA A 158 6.84 6.89 16.78
C ALA A 158 7.37 5.46 16.89
N HIS A 159 7.60 4.79 15.75
CA HIS A 159 7.99 3.37 15.66
C HIS A 159 9.23 3.16 14.78
N PRO A 160 10.36 3.84 15.05
CA PRO A 160 11.54 3.78 14.19
C PRO A 160 12.15 2.38 14.07
N ASP A 161 11.94 1.53 15.07
CA ASP A 161 12.35 0.13 15.09
C ASP A 161 11.58 -0.75 14.10
N GLU A 162 10.39 -0.33 13.64
CA GLU A 162 9.74 -1.03 12.54
C GLU A 162 10.40 -0.69 11.19
N PHE A 163 11.09 0.45 11.04
CA PHE A 163 11.58 0.90 9.73
C PHE A 163 13.10 0.81 9.58
N PHE A 164 13.85 1.07 10.66
CA PHE A 164 15.30 1.23 10.63
C PHE A 164 16.07 0.11 11.37
N SER A 165 15.62 -1.14 11.24
CA SER A 165 16.08 -2.28 12.04
C SER A 165 16.84 -3.35 11.30
#